data_AF-A0AAT9LJK8-F1
#
_entry.id   AF-A0AAT9LJK8-F1
#
_cell.length_a   1.000
_cell.length_b   1.000
_cell.length_c   1.000
_cell.angle_alpha   90.00
_cell.angle_beta   90.00
_cell.angle_gamma   90.00
#
_symmetry.space_group_name_H-M   'P 1'
#
loop_
_entity.id
_entity.type
_entity.pdbx_description
1 polymer ?
#
loop_
_entity_poly.entity_id
_entity_poly.type
_entity_poly.pdbx_seq_one_letter_code
_entity_poly.pdbx_strand_id
1 'polypeptide(L)'
;MSDLSNEQRADLAGAVERLAWATARETLGSETDAEPRQLWLATLGSLLAIRDSAERLAASAALSAAEHGADYPAIGAAAGMTRQGARRKWPGLAGLSDGRQRKLTWWAAHGDEFVDCVRAVVESLGGQAELPWLDSLRVRLAEIDAASTLRLDVLDLMMIDAHAVALNAPADPGLVGLLAALTADSYAATNGHSALISPAVKACGTRDCPSEPIVELLDAGHPAVPACRRHAVEALRRSSRIVTAYRPDVALSVFAEAAAECP
;
A
#
# COMPACT_ATOMS: atom_id res chain seq x y z
N MET A 1 1.11 23.90 1.57
CA MET A 1 1.44 23.84 3.01
C MET A 1 1.94 25.21 3.42
N SER A 2 1.38 25.81 4.47
CA SER A 2 1.86 27.10 4.97
C SER A 2 3.14 26.88 5.78
N ASP A 3 4.17 27.67 5.51
CA ASP A 3 5.31 27.78 6.41
C ASP A 3 4.83 28.25 7.79
N LEU A 4 5.53 27.81 8.85
CA LEU A 4 5.31 28.34 10.19
C LEU A 4 5.52 29.86 10.19
N SER A 5 4.57 30.60 10.75
CA SER A 5 4.69 32.04 10.96
C SER A 5 5.85 32.36 11.89
N ASN A 6 6.34 33.60 11.86
CA ASN A 6 7.41 34.03 12.77
C ASN A 6 7.01 33.88 14.25
N GLU A 7 5.73 34.11 14.57
CA GLU A 7 5.17 33.92 15.91
C GLU A 7 5.21 32.45 16.32
N GLN A 8 4.74 31.54 15.46
CA GLN A 8 4.79 30.09 15.73
C GLN A 8 6.22 29.58 15.91
N ARG A 9 7.19 30.12 15.15
CA ARG A 9 8.62 29.78 15.32
C ARG A 9 9.16 30.27 16.67
N ALA A 10 8.78 31.46 17.11
CA ALA A 10 9.19 32.00 18.40
C ALA A 10 8.61 31.19 19.57
N ASP A 11 7.33 30.82 19.50
CA ASP A 11 6.68 29.98 20.50
C ASP A 11 7.33 28.60 20.61
N LEU A 12 7.66 27.98 19.47
CA LEU A 12 8.37 26.71 19.42
C LEU A 12 9.77 26.82 20.03
N ALA A 13 10.51 27.88 19.70
CA ALA A 13 11.84 28.13 20.27
C ALA A 13 11.76 28.27 21.80
N GLY A 14 10.78 29.02 22.32
CA GLY A 14 10.55 29.14 23.75
C GLY A 14 10.16 27.82 24.42
N ALA A 15 9.41 26.96 23.74
CA ALA A 15 9.09 25.62 24.24
C ALA A 15 10.33 24.71 24.31
N VAL A 16 11.18 24.73 23.28
CA VAL A 16 12.45 24.01 23.25
C VAL A 16 13.40 24.49 24.34
N GLU A 17 13.48 25.81 24.55
CA GLU A 17 14.28 26.39 25.64
C GLU A 17 13.81 25.87 27.01
N ARG A 18 12.50 25.95 27.30
CA ARG A 18 11.95 25.43 28.57
C ARG A 18 12.24 23.94 28.76
N LEU A 19 12.12 23.14 27.70
CA LEU A 19 12.46 21.72 27.74
C LEU A 19 13.95 21.49 28.03
N ALA A 20 14.83 22.23 27.36
CA ALA A 20 16.27 22.10 27.58
C ALA A 20 16.66 22.44 29.01
N TRP A 21 16.12 23.51 29.58
CA TRP A 21 16.36 23.87 30.99
C TRP A 21 15.83 22.83 31.97
N ALA A 22 14.64 22.27 31.70
CA ALA A 22 14.07 21.21 32.54
C ALA A 22 14.97 19.96 32.53
N THR A 23 15.38 19.50 31.35
CA THR A 23 16.28 18.35 31.19
C THR A 23 17.65 18.60 31.82
N ALA A 24 18.20 19.80 31.69
CA ALA A 24 19.49 20.17 32.28
C ALA A 24 19.46 20.08 33.82
N ARG A 25 18.39 20.60 34.44
CA ARG A 25 18.19 20.51 35.90
C ARG A 25 17.98 19.07 36.37
N GLU A 26 17.23 18.29 35.62
CA GLU A 26 17.06 16.86 35.91
C GLU A 26 18.39 16.09 35.84
N THR A 27 19.21 16.39 34.82
CA THR A 27 20.51 15.75 34.61
C THR A 27 21.52 16.07 35.71
N LEU A 28 21.52 17.29 36.23
CA LEU A 28 22.42 17.72 37.31
C LEU A 28 21.94 17.27 38.70
N GLY A 29 20.73 16.72 38.81
CA GLY A 29 20.10 16.39 40.08
C GLY A 29 19.51 17.63 40.78
N SER A 30 18.63 17.40 41.76
CA SER A 30 17.91 18.45 42.49
C SER A 30 18.80 19.24 43.48
N GLU A 31 20.10 19.35 43.24
CA GLU A 31 21.00 20.18 44.05
C GLU A 31 20.81 21.65 43.63
N THR A 32 20.21 22.43 44.52
CA THR A 32 19.85 23.85 44.32
C THR A 32 21.04 24.79 44.14
N ASP A 33 22.28 24.29 44.18
CA ASP A 33 23.53 25.06 44.13
C ASP A 33 24.42 24.69 42.92
N ALA A 34 23.85 24.09 41.87
CA ALA A 34 24.58 23.84 40.64
C ALA A 34 25.25 25.13 40.14
N GLU A 35 26.59 25.10 40.08
CA GLU A 35 27.42 26.21 39.60
C GLU A 35 26.86 26.71 38.24
N PRO A 36 26.66 28.03 38.04
CA PRO A 36 26.03 28.56 36.84
C PRO A 36 26.65 28.01 35.55
N ARG A 37 27.97 27.82 35.53
CA ARG A 37 28.70 27.22 34.40
C ARG A 37 28.23 25.79 34.09
N GLN A 38 28.04 24.95 35.11
CA GLN A 38 27.60 23.56 34.92
C GLN A 38 26.17 23.52 34.36
N LEU A 39 25.29 24.40 34.85
CA LEU A 39 23.93 24.50 34.37
C LEU A 39 23.84 24.93 32.90
N TRP A 40 24.65 25.91 32.47
CA TRP A 40 24.73 26.32 31.07
C TRP A 40 25.29 25.22 30.16
N LEU A 41 26.32 24.49 30.60
CA LEU A 41 26.88 23.36 29.86
C LEU A 41 25.86 22.21 29.73
N ALA A 42 25.13 21.90 30.80
CA ALA A 42 24.06 20.91 30.77
C ALA A 42 22.94 21.33 29.80
N THR A 43 22.55 22.60 29.81
CA THR A 43 21.54 23.15 28.89
C THR A 43 21.97 23.05 27.43
N LEU A 44 23.24 23.37 27.12
CA LEU A 44 23.80 23.16 25.77
C LEU A 44 23.74 21.68 25.37
N GLY A 45 24.13 20.77 26.27
CA GLY A 45 24.03 19.33 26.05
C GLY A 45 22.60 18.89 25.74
N SER A 46 21.62 19.37 26.52
CA SER A 46 20.20 19.10 26.28
C SER A 46 19.72 19.64 24.94
N LEU A 47 20.11 20.85 24.53
CA LEU A 47 19.77 21.41 23.22
C LEU A 47 20.31 20.58 22.06
N LEU A 48 21.55 20.08 22.17
CA LEU A 48 22.14 19.18 21.17
C LEU A 48 21.37 17.86 21.09
N ALA A 49 21.02 17.26 22.24
CA ALA A 49 20.22 16.04 22.28
C ALA A 49 18.80 16.23 21.71
N ILE A 50 18.17 17.38 21.95
CA ILE A 50 16.87 17.75 21.37
C ILE A 50 17.00 17.87 19.86
N ARG A 51 18.04 18.56 19.34
CA ARG A 51 18.28 18.67 17.89
C ARG A 51 18.40 17.29 17.25
N ASP A 52 19.24 16.42 17.79
CA ASP A 52 19.48 15.09 17.22
C ASP A 52 18.19 14.23 17.27
N SER A 53 17.36 14.41 18.31
CA SER A 53 16.05 13.76 18.41
C SER A 53 15.05 14.30 17.39
N ALA A 54 15.00 15.62 17.20
CA ALA A 54 14.17 16.26 16.20
C ALA A 54 14.56 15.84 14.78
N GLU A 55 15.86 15.66 14.50
CA GLU A 55 16.33 15.13 13.21
C GLU A 55 15.84 13.70 12.95
N ARG A 56 15.87 12.82 13.95
CA ARG A 56 15.31 11.45 13.84
C ARG A 56 13.80 11.49 13.60
N LEU A 57 13.07 12.33 14.34
CA LEU A 57 11.63 12.50 14.17
C LEU A 57 11.28 13.06 12.78
N ALA A 58 12.07 14.01 12.27
CA ALA A 58 11.90 14.54 10.92
C ALA A 58 12.12 13.47 9.84
N ALA A 59 13.10 12.57 10.03
CA ALA A 59 13.31 11.43 9.13
C ALA A 59 12.11 10.45 9.15
N SER A 60 11.57 10.15 10.34
CA SER A 60 10.36 9.34 10.47
C SER A 60 9.16 10.00 9.78
N ALA A 61 8.95 11.30 10.01
CA ALA A 61 7.87 12.04 9.37
C ALA A 61 8.01 12.08 7.83
N ALA A 62 9.24 12.22 7.30
CA ALA A 62 9.50 12.15 5.87
C ALA A 62 9.19 10.76 5.29
N LEU A 63 9.54 9.68 6.01
CA LEU A 63 9.18 8.31 5.64
C LEU A 63 7.66 8.13 5.61
N SER A 64 6.97 8.51 6.68
CA SER A 64 5.50 8.43 6.74
C SER A 64 4.85 9.26 5.65
N ALA A 65 5.35 10.46 5.35
CA ALA A 65 4.84 11.25 4.23
C ALA A 65 4.99 10.51 2.89
N ALA A 66 6.15 9.88 2.65
CA ALA A 66 6.39 9.08 1.44
C ALA A 66 5.49 7.84 1.36
N GLU A 67 5.28 7.13 2.48
CA GLU A 67 4.30 6.04 2.61
C GLU A 67 2.85 6.51 2.36
N HIS A 68 2.61 7.82 2.46
CA HIS A 68 1.33 8.47 2.17
C HIS A 68 1.29 9.15 0.79
N GLY A 69 2.29 8.88 -0.06
CA GLY A 69 2.32 9.31 -1.46
C GLY A 69 3.08 10.61 -1.71
N ALA A 70 3.66 11.25 -0.68
CA ALA A 70 4.45 12.45 -0.88
C ALA A 70 5.77 12.12 -1.59
N ASP A 71 6.02 12.81 -2.70
CA ASP A 71 7.27 12.70 -3.45
C ASP A 71 8.35 13.65 -2.88
N TYR A 72 9.57 13.55 -3.41
CA TYR A 72 10.67 14.44 -2.97
C TYR A 72 10.40 15.94 -3.15
N PRO A 73 9.74 16.41 -4.22
CA PRO A 73 9.22 17.78 -4.29
C PRO A 73 8.35 18.17 -3.10
N ALA A 74 7.32 17.40 -2.76
CA ALA A 74 6.42 17.71 -1.65
C ALA A 74 7.15 17.69 -0.28
N ILE A 75 7.96 16.67 -0.03
CA ILE A 75 8.78 16.53 1.19
C ILE A 75 9.80 17.68 1.29
N GLY A 76 10.43 18.05 0.18
CA GLY A 76 11.35 19.18 0.12
C GLY A 76 10.68 20.49 0.46
N ALA A 77 9.53 20.78 -0.16
CA ALA A 77 8.75 21.97 0.13
C ALA A 77 8.35 22.05 1.62
N ALA A 78 7.86 20.95 2.19
CA ALA A 78 7.51 20.87 3.61
C ALA A 78 8.69 21.14 4.56
N ALA A 79 9.91 20.76 4.15
CA ALA A 79 11.12 20.95 4.93
C ALA A 79 11.90 22.24 4.56
N GLY A 80 11.32 23.12 3.72
CA GLY A 80 11.97 24.35 3.28
C GLY A 80 13.24 24.13 2.46
N MET A 81 13.33 23.04 1.69
CA MET A 81 14.49 22.69 0.88
C MET A 81 14.14 22.21 -0.52
N THR A 82 15.13 22.16 -1.42
CA THR A 82 14.91 21.67 -2.79
C THR A 82 14.67 20.15 -2.80
N ARG A 83 14.06 19.64 -3.89
CA ARG A 83 13.94 18.21 -4.19
C ARG A 83 15.25 17.44 -3.97
N GLN A 84 16.37 17.99 -4.48
CA GLN A 84 17.69 17.35 -4.36
C GLN A 84 18.22 17.40 -2.93
N GLY A 85 17.92 18.47 -2.19
CA GLY A 85 18.20 18.55 -0.76
C GLY A 85 17.48 17.46 0.03
N ALA A 86 16.18 17.30 -0.20
CA ALA A 86 15.36 16.26 0.43
C ALA A 86 15.87 14.85 0.08
N ARG A 87 16.19 14.58 -1.19
CA ARG A 87 16.75 13.28 -1.62
C ARG A 87 18.08 12.95 -0.96
N ARG A 88 18.97 13.94 -0.84
CA ARG A 88 20.26 13.75 -0.18
C ARG A 88 20.09 13.53 1.33
N LYS A 89 19.15 14.23 1.97
CA LYS A 89 18.90 14.13 3.41
C LYS A 89 18.18 12.82 3.79
N TRP A 90 17.23 12.39 2.96
CA TRP A 90 16.43 11.19 3.17
C TRP A 90 16.46 10.30 1.92
N PRO A 91 17.55 9.56 1.68
CA PRO A 91 17.64 8.66 0.54
C PRO A 91 16.64 7.49 0.66
N GLY A 92 16.17 6.97 -0.48
CA GLY A 92 15.34 5.76 -0.54
C GLY A 92 13.82 5.97 -0.54
N LEU A 93 13.33 7.21 -0.44
CA LEU A 93 11.88 7.47 -0.36
C LEU A 93 11.12 7.35 -1.69
N ALA A 94 11.80 7.49 -2.84
CA ALA A 94 11.14 7.54 -4.15
C ALA A 94 10.27 6.31 -4.47
N GLY A 95 10.69 5.11 -4.06
CA GLY A 95 9.93 3.89 -4.36
C GLY A 95 8.61 3.78 -3.58
N LEU A 96 8.53 4.42 -2.42
CA LEU A 96 7.36 4.38 -1.54
C LEU A 96 6.24 5.26 -2.08
N SER A 97 6.57 6.48 -2.53
CA SER A 97 5.62 7.38 -3.16
C SER A 97 5.08 6.79 -4.46
N ASP A 98 5.95 6.19 -5.28
CA ASP A 98 5.55 5.59 -6.55
C ASP A 98 4.59 4.40 -6.33
N GLY A 99 4.82 3.57 -5.30
CA GLY A 99 3.94 2.47 -4.93
C GLY A 99 2.55 2.94 -4.53
N ARG A 100 2.46 3.92 -3.63
CA ARG A 100 1.17 4.46 -3.23
C ARG A 100 0.46 5.20 -4.36
N GLN A 101 1.19 5.94 -5.19
CA GLN A 101 0.60 6.63 -6.34
C GLN A 101 0.01 5.63 -7.34
N ARG A 102 0.72 4.54 -7.66
CA ARG A 102 0.18 3.48 -8.53
C ARG A 102 -1.10 2.88 -7.97
N LYS A 103 -1.11 2.58 -6.67
CA LYS A 103 -2.30 2.08 -5.96
C LYS A 103 -3.47 3.05 -6.06
N LEU A 104 -3.24 4.34 -5.77
CA LEU A 104 -4.27 5.38 -5.89
C LEU A 104 -4.81 5.50 -7.31
N THR A 105 -3.93 5.50 -8.32
CA THR A 105 -4.32 5.53 -9.73
C THR A 105 -5.16 4.32 -10.10
N TRP A 106 -4.79 3.12 -9.63
CA TRP A 106 -5.55 1.90 -9.90
C TRP A 106 -6.95 1.96 -9.26
N TRP A 107 -7.05 2.32 -7.98
CA TRP A 107 -8.35 2.48 -7.31
C TRP A 107 -9.23 3.56 -7.94
N ALA A 108 -8.64 4.64 -8.44
CA ALA A 108 -9.38 5.67 -9.16
C ALA A 108 -9.92 5.19 -10.51
N ALA A 109 -9.24 4.22 -11.16
CA ALA A 109 -9.65 3.69 -12.46
C ALA A 109 -10.65 2.53 -12.32
N HIS A 110 -10.45 1.64 -11.35
CA HIS A 110 -11.14 0.35 -11.26
C HIS A 110 -11.89 0.14 -9.94
N GLY A 111 -11.87 1.11 -9.02
CA GLY A 111 -12.45 0.94 -7.68
C GLY A 111 -13.95 0.71 -7.69
N ASP A 112 -14.69 1.45 -8.53
CA ASP A 112 -16.14 1.25 -8.67
C ASP A 112 -16.46 -0.12 -9.27
N GLU A 113 -15.75 -0.51 -10.33
CA GLU A 113 -15.90 -1.85 -10.94
C GLU A 113 -15.59 -2.96 -9.92
N PHE A 114 -14.56 -2.78 -9.09
CA PHE A 114 -14.23 -3.71 -8.02
C PHE A 114 -15.35 -3.84 -6.99
N VAL A 115 -15.87 -2.72 -6.49
CA VAL A 115 -16.98 -2.70 -5.52
C VAL A 115 -18.23 -3.36 -6.11
N ASP A 116 -18.58 -3.03 -7.36
CA ASP A 116 -19.75 -3.58 -8.04
C ASP A 116 -19.59 -5.09 -8.28
N CYS A 117 -18.40 -5.55 -8.66
CA CYS A 117 -18.10 -6.96 -8.81
C CYS A 117 -18.22 -7.72 -7.47
N VAL A 118 -17.66 -7.15 -6.38
CA VAL A 118 -17.80 -7.72 -5.02
C VAL A 118 -19.28 -7.83 -4.64
N ARG A 119 -20.09 -6.78 -4.90
CA ARG A 119 -21.54 -6.79 -4.63
C ARG A 119 -22.24 -7.91 -5.39
N ALA A 120 -21.98 -8.04 -6.69
CA ALA A 120 -22.56 -9.08 -7.53
C ALA A 120 -22.19 -10.50 -7.05
N VAL A 121 -20.93 -10.71 -6.63
CA VAL A 121 -20.49 -12.00 -6.07
C VAL A 121 -21.19 -12.31 -4.76
N VAL A 122 -21.30 -11.34 -3.85
CA VAL A 122 -21.99 -11.49 -2.57
C VAL A 122 -23.47 -11.83 -2.76
N GLU A 123 -24.13 -11.20 -3.73
CA GLU A 123 -25.53 -11.47 -4.09
C GLU A 123 -25.68 -12.87 -4.70
N SER A 124 -24.83 -13.23 -5.66
CA SER A 124 -24.86 -14.53 -6.34
C SER A 124 -24.59 -15.70 -5.39
N LEU A 125 -23.68 -15.53 -4.44
CA LEU A 125 -23.31 -16.56 -3.45
C LEU A 125 -24.15 -16.47 -2.16
N GLY A 126 -25.06 -15.50 -2.05
CA GLY A 126 -25.80 -15.20 -0.81
C GLY A 126 -26.71 -16.32 -0.30
N GLY A 127 -27.08 -17.27 -1.16
CA GLY A 127 -27.83 -18.47 -0.77
C GLY A 127 -26.99 -19.60 -0.17
N GLN A 128 -25.66 -19.48 -0.13
CA GLN A 128 -24.77 -20.50 0.42
C GLN A 128 -24.54 -20.26 1.92
N ALA A 129 -24.80 -21.29 2.74
CA ALA A 129 -24.68 -21.20 4.19
C ALA A 129 -23.21 -21.11 4.65
N GLU A 130 -22.94 -20.14 5.54
CA GLU A 130 -21.74 -19.99 6.39
C GLU A 130 -20.38 -20.01 5.69
N LEU A 131 -20.11 -19.00 4.85
CA LEU A 131 -18.77 -18.72 4.35
C LEU A 131 -18.22 -17.46 5.05
N PRO A 132 -17.27 -17.59 6.01
CA PRO A 132 -16.80 -16.47 6.84
C PRO A 132 -16.28 -15.26 6.05
N TRP A 133 -15.69 -15.51 4.88
CA TRP A 133 -15.19 -14.46 3.98
C TRP A 133 -16.31 -13.69 3.27
N LEU A 134 -17.50 -14.28 3.04
CA LEU A 134 -18.66 -13.54 2.52
C LEU A 134 -19.20 -12.55 3.54
N ASP A 135 -19.22 -12.94 4.82
CA ASP A 135 -19.66 -12.06 5.89
C ASP A 135 -18.72 -10.88 6.07
N SER A 136 -17.39 -11.11 6.01
CA SER A 136 -16.41 -10.02 5.96
C SER A 136 -16.68 -9.06 4.81
N LEU A 137 -16.88 -9.57 3.59
CA LEU A 137 -17.18 -8.73 2.43
C LEU A 137 -18.46 -7.91 2.60
N ARG A 138 -19.53 -8.48 3.16
CA ARG A 138 -20.78 -7.74 3.44
C ARG A 138 -20.54 -6.59 4.41
N VAL A 139 -19.75 -6.82 5.46
CA VAL A 139 -19.36 -5.78 6.41
C VAL A 139 -18.58 -4.67 5.70
N ARG A 140 -17.60 -5.01 4.85
CA ARG A 140 -16.82 -4.01 4.10
C ARG A 140 -17.67 -3.22 3.11
N LEU A 141 -18.58 -3.86 2.40
CA LEU A 141 -19.52 -3.17 1.51
C LEU A 141 -20.39 -2.17 2.29
N ALA A 142 -20.93 -2.56 3.44
CA ALA A 142 -21.71 -1.66 4.28
C ALA A 142 -20.89 -0.46 4.80
N GLU A 143 -19.61 -0.68 5.13
CA GLU A 143 -18.68 0.40 5.52
C GLU A 143 -18.41 1.38 4.36
N ILE A 144 -18.29 0.87 3.13
CA ILE A 144 -18.11 1.69 1.92
C ILE A 144 -19.38 2.48 1.62
N ASP A 145 -20.55 1.84 1.65
CA ASP A 145 -21.84 2.49 1.38
C ASP A 145 -22.17 3.58 2.41
N ALA A 146 -21.70 3.41 3.66
CA ALA A 146 -21.87 4.41 4.71
C ALA A 146 -20.85 5.58 4.63
N ALA A 147 -19.77 5.44 3.86
CA ALA A 147 -18.73 6.45 3.76
C ALA A 147 -19.07 7.53 2.72
N SER A 148 -18.89 8.80 3.08
CA SER A 148 -19.04 9.92 2.15
C SER A 148 -17.84 10.14 1.23
N THR A 149 -16.73 9.42 1.48
CA THR A 149 -15.46 9.50 0.74
C THR A 149 -14.81 8.13 0.67
N LEU A 150 -14.05 7.87 -0.40
CA LEU A 150 -13.30 6.63 -0.60
C LEU A 150 -12.38 6.31 0.59
N ARG A 151 -12.58 5.15 1.21
CA ARG A 151 -11.80 4.65 2.35
C ARG A 151 -10.81 3.58 1.89
N LEU A 152 -9.58 3.98 1.55
CA LEU A 152 -8.54 3.08 1.03
C LEU A 152 -8.20 1.95 2.00
N ASP A 153 -8.28 2.19 3.30
CA ASP A 153 -8.09 1.18 4.34
C ASP A 153 -9.17 0.09 4.29
N VAL A 154 -10.42 0.46 4.03
CA VAL A 154 -11.53 -0.48 3.87
C VAL A 154 -11.39 -1.25 2.56
N LEU A 155 -10.98 -0.58 1.47
CA LEU A 155 -10.69 -1.24 0.18
C LEU A 155 -9.55 -2.26 0.30
N ASP A 156 -8.51 -1.96 1.07
CA ASP A 156 -7.39 -2.89 1.31
C ASP A 156 -7.84 -4.16 2.03
N LEU A 157 -8.66 -4.00 3.06
CA LEU A 157 -9.25 -5.15 3.77
C LEU A 157 -10.19 -5.94 2.86
N MET A 158 -11.02 -5.24 2.09
CA MET A 158 -11.93 -5.86 1.12
C MET A 158 -11.16 -6.62 0.03
N MET A 159 -10.00 -6.14 -0.41
CA MET A 159 -9.12 -6.86 -1.34
C MET A 159 -8.61 -8.18 -0.75
N ILE A 160 -8.27 -8.22 0.54
CA ILE A 160 -7.84 -9.46 1.23
C ILE A 160 -9.01 -10.45 1.28
N ASP A 161 -10.19 -9.99 1.66
CA ASP A 161 -11.40 -10.82 1.73
C ASP A 161 -11.81 -11.32 0.32
N ALA A 162 -11.75 -10.46 -0.70
CA ALA A 162 -11.99 -10.80 -2.10
C ALA A 162 -10.99 -11.84 -2.63
N HIS A 163 -9.73 -11.77 -2.22
CA HIS A 163 -8.74 -12.80 -2.54
C HIS A 163 -9.12 -14.15 -1.94
N ALA A 164 -9.59 -14.17 -0.69
CA ALA A 164 -10.08 -15.41 -0.07
C ALA A 164 -11.27 -15.99 -0.84
N VAL A 165 -12.19 -15.15 -1.32
CA VAL A 165 -13.31 -15.56 -2.18
C VAL A 165 -12.78 -16.15 -3.49
N ALA A 166 -11.88 -15.44 -4.16
CA ALA A 166 -11.27 -15.86 -5.41
C ALA A 166 -10.54 -17.21 -5.28
N LEU A 167 -10.02 -17.56 -4.11
CA LEU A 167 -9.36 -18.86 -3.87
C LEU A 167 -10.32 -19.98 -3.49
N ASN A 168 -11.45 -19.69 -2.83
CA ASN A 168 -12.28 -20.72 -2.18
C ASN A 168 -13.68 -20.88 -2.78
N ALA A 169 -14.19 -19.87 -3.49
CA ALA A 169 -15.50 -19.95 -4.12
C ALA A 169 -15.52 -21.06 -5.18
N PRO A 170 -16.69 -21.70 -5.39
CA PRO A 170 -16.87 -22.63 -6.50
C PRO A 170 -16.49 -21.96 -7.82
N ALA A 171 -15.99 -22.76 -8.77
CA ALA A 171 -15.57 -22.25 -10.06
C ALA A 171 -16.77 -21.65 -10.82
N ASP A 172 -16.84 -20.33 -10.83
CA ASP A 172 -17.67 -19.54 -11.73
C ASP A 172 -16.73 -18.71 -12.62
N PRO A 173 -16.56 -19.07 -13.91
CA PRO A 173 -15.67 -18.34 -14.81
C PRO A 173 -16.14 -16.91 -15.08
N GLY A 174 -17.39 -16.56 -14.74
CA GLY A 174 -17.94 -15.22 -14.85
C GLY A 174 -17.54 -14.31 -13.70
N LEU A 175 -18.38 -14.23 -12.65
CA LEU A 175 -18.26 -13.22 -11.61
C LEU A 175 -17.05 -13.45 -10.70
N VAL A 176 -16.84 -14.70 -10.26
CA VAL A 176 -15.68 -15.05 -9.42
C VAL A 176 -14.38 -14.91 -10.21
N GLY A 177 -14.39 -15.25 -11.50
CA GLY A 177 -13.26 -15.05 -12.42
C GLY A 177 -12.87 -13.58 -12.55
N LEU A 178 -13.85 -12.69 -12.74
CA LEU A 178 -13.62 -11.24 -12.82
C LEU A 178 -13.09 -10.69 -11.48
N LEU A 179 -13.69 -11.09 -10.36
CA LEU A 179 -13.23 -10.67 -9.03
C LEU A 179 -11.77 -11.10 -8.78
N ALA A 180 -11.41 -12.31 -9.22
CA ALA A 180 -10.05 -12.82 -9.12
C ALA A 180 -9.08 -11.98 -9.97
N ALA A 181 -9.45 -11.63 -11.20
CA ALA A 181 -8.65 -10.77 -12.07
C ALA A 181 -8.45 -9.35 -11.51
N LEU A 182 -9.52 -8.70 -11.04
CA LEU A 182 -9.45 -7.38 -10.40
C LEU A 182 -8.56 -7.41 -9.15
N THR A 183 -8.71 -8.44 -8.32
CA THR A 183 -7.89 -8.62 -7.10
C THR A 183 -6.41 -8.79 -7.46
N ALA A 184 -6.10 -9.59 -8.48
CA ALA A 184 -4.74 -9.83 -8.93
C ALA A 184 -4.08 -8.55 -9.48
N ASP A 185 -4.80 -7.74 -10.26
CA ASP A 185 -4.29 -6.48 -10.79
C ASP A 185 -4.13 -5.41 -9.69
N SER A 186 -5.07 -5.33 -8.73
CA SER A 186 -4.94 -4.43 -7.56
C SER A 186 -3.69 -4.75 -6.74
N TYR A 187 -3.42 -6.04 -6.53
CA TYR A 187 -2.23 -6.49 -5.83
C TYR A 187 -0.95 -6.14 -6.60
N ALA A 188 -0.94 -6.32 -7.93
CA ALA A 188 0.18 -5.94 -8.78
C ALA A 188 0.43 -4.42 -8.78
N ALA A 189 -0.62 -3.60 -8.77
CA ALA A 189 -0.53 -2.14 -8.68
C ALA A 189 0.03 -1.69 -7.33
N THR A 190 -0.38 -2.35 -6.24
CA THR A 190 0.02 -2.01 -4.87
C THR A 190 1.46 -2.41 -4.56
N ASN A 191 1.89 -3.60 -4.98
CA ASN A 191 3.16 -4.17 -4.55
C ASN A 191 4.31 -3.98 -5.56
N GLY A 192 4.05 -3.38 -6.73
CA GLY A 192 5.07 -2.93 -7.69
C GLY A 192 6.12 -3.98 -8.00
N HIS A 193 5.86 -4.85 -8.98
CA HIS A 193 6.61 -6.08 -9.21
C HIS A 193 6.61 -6.93 -7.95
N SER A 194 5.66 -7.85 -7.86
CA SER A 194 5.61 -8.84 -6.79
C SER A 194 7.02 -9.35 -6.50
N ALA A 195 7.58 -8.97 -5.35
CA ALA A 195 8.88 -9.47 -4.88
C ALA A 195 8.84 -11.00 -4.66
N LEU A 196 7.66 -11.62 -4.83
CA LEU A 196 7.46 -13.07 -4.88
C LEU A 196 7.91 -13.68 -6.22
N ILE A 197 8.13 -12.88 -7.27
CA ILE A 197 8.82 -13.36 -8.47
C ILE A 197 10.32 -13.27 -8.18
N SER A 198 10.83 -14.32 -7.53
CA SER A 198 12.23 -14.67 -7.75
C SER A 198 12.43 -14.78 -9.28
N PRO A 199 13.54 -14.26 -9.86
CA PRO A 199 13.90 -14.39 -11.28
C PRO A 199 13.98 -15.85 -11.80
N ALA A 200 13.59 -16.83 -10.98
CA ALA A 200 13.57 -18.25 -11.23
C ALA A 200 12.27 -18.77 -11.91
N VAL A 201 11.19 -18.00 -12.01
CA VAL A 201 9.98 -18.42 -12.76
C VAL A 201 10.21 -18.18 -14.26
N LYS A 202 11.02 -19.04 -14.88
CA LYS A 202 11.60 -18.78 -16.22
C LYS A 202 10.71 -19.17 -17.40
N ALA A 203 9.55 -19.77 -17.20
CA ALA A 203 8.68 -20.17 -18.31
C ALA A 203 7.23 -20.29 -17.86
N CYS A 204 6.33 -20.13 -18.83
CA CYS A 204 4.98 -20.66 -18.74
C CYS A 204 5.03 -22.15 -18.35
N GLY A 205 4.20 -22.56 -17.40
CA GLY A 205 4.13 -23.94 -16.90
C GLY A 205 3.54 -24.94 -17.90
N THR A 206 3.10 -24.48 -19.07
CA THR A 206 2.77 -25.36 -20.19
C THR A 206 4.05 -25.93 -20.80
N ARG A 207 4.08 -27.25 -20.96
CA ARG A 207 5.23 -27.99 -21.52
C ARG A 207 5.66 -27.38 -22.85
N ASP A 208 6.97 -27.20 -23.00
CA ASP A 208 7.63 -26.67 -24.21
C ASP A 208 7.20 -25.25 -24.62
N CYS A 209 6.61 -24.47 -23.71
CA CYS A 209 6.31 -23.06 -23.96
C CYS A 209 7.49 -22.15 -23.57
N PRO A 210 8.13 -21.45 -24.53
CA PRO A 210 9.26 -20.56 -24.22
C PRO A 210 8.80 -19.17 -23.74
N SER A 211 7.49 -18.89 -23.74
CA SER A 211 6.97 -17.57 -23.44
C SER A 211 7.08 -17.24 -21.95
N GLU A 212 7.39 -15.97 -21.67
CA GLU A 212 7.38 -15.43 -20.31
C GLU A 212 5.95 -15.47 -19.74
N PRO A 213 5.78 -15.96 -18.51
CA PRO A 213 4.49 -15.92 -17.85
C PRO A 213 4.14 -14.48 -17.44
N ILE A 214 2.85 -14.16 -17.43
CA ILE A 214 2.34 -12.82 -17.07
C ILE A 214 1.32 -12.86 -15.94
N VAL A 215 0.76 -14.05 -15.67
CA VAL A 215 -0.19 -14.34 -14.59
C VAL A 215 0.07 -15.73 -14.03
N GLU A 216 -0.48 -16.00 -12.85
CA GLU A 216 -0.63 -17.36 -12.30
C GLU A 216 -2.09 -17.75 -12.28
N LEU A 217 -2.35 -18.98 -12.71
CA LEU A 217 -3.69 -19.53 -12.81
C LEU A 217 -3.89 -20.60 -11.76
N LEU A 218 -5.04 -20.56 -11.10
CA LEU A 218 -5.51 -21.63 -10.24
C LEU A 218 -6.58 -22.42 -10.98
N ASP A 219 -6.42 -23.74 -10.98
CA ASP A 219 -7.42 -24.70 -11.44
C ASP A 219 -7.91 -25.54 -10.25
N ALA A 220 -9.13 -26.06 -10.33
CA ALA A 220 -9.74 -26.82 -9.25
C ALA A 220 -8.87 -28.04 -8.89
N GLY A 221 -8.43 -28.12 -7.64
CA GLY A 221 -7.63 -29.23 -7.12
C GLY A 221 -6.17 -29.26 -7.56
N HIS A 222 -5.67 -28.23 -8.25
CA HIS A 222 -4.28 -28.15 -8.72
C HIS A 222 -3.56 -26.93 -8.11
N PRO A 223 -2.23 -27.00 -7.91
CA PRO A 223 -1.45 -25.84 -7.51
C PRO A 223 -1.50 -24.75 -8.59
N ALA A 224 -1.30 -23.49 -8.20
CA ALA A 224 -1.25 -22.39 -9.15
C ALA A 224 -0.08 -22.57 -10.13
N VAL A 225 -0.32 -22.29 -11.42
CA VAL A 225 0.67 -22.48 -12.49
C VAL A 225 0.91 -21.16 -13.23
N PRO A 226 2.17 -20.76 -13.47
CA PRO A 226 2.47 -19.57 -14.25
C PRO A 226 2.06 -19.75 -15.72
N ALA A 227 1.43 -18.74 -16.32
CA ALA A 227 0.95 -18.80 -17.70
C ALA A 227 1.30 -17.53 -18.49
N CYS A 228 1.69 -17.72 -19.76
CA CYS A 228 1.77 -16.62 -20.72
C CYS A 228 0.35 -16.23 -21.19
N ARG A 229 0.21 -15.08 -21.87
CA ARG A 229 -1.09 -14.56 -22.34
C ARG A 229 -1.96 -15.62 -23.02
N ARG A 230 -1.40 -16.32 -24.03
CA ARG A 230 -2.13 -17.32 -24.82
C ARG A 230 -2.67 -18.46 -23.95
N HIS A 231 -1.82 -19.07 -23.14
CA HIS A 231 -2.23 -20.20 -22.30
C HIS A 231 -3.15 -19.76 -21.16
N ALA A 232 -3.02 -18.52 -20.68
CA ALA A 232 -3.96 -17.96 -19.72
C ALA A 232 -5.36 -17.84 -20.31
N VAL A 233 -5.50 -17.23 -21.49
CA VAL A 233 -6.78 -17.11 -22.19
C VAL A 233 -7.41 -18.49 -22.45
N GLU A 234 -6.62 -19.48 -22.92
CA GLU A 234 -7.10 -20.85 -23.14
C GLU A 234 -7.58 -21.54 -21.85
N ALA A 235 -6.87 -21.36 -20.75
CA ALA A 235 -7.18 -21.99 -19.47
C ALA A 235 -8.38 -21.34 -18.77
N LEU A 236 -8.55 -20.02 -18.86
CA LEU A 236 -9.72 -19.32 -18.32
C LEU A 236 -11.03 -19.82 -18.95
N ARG A 237 -11.01 -20.20 -20.24
CA ARG A 237 -12.16 -20.84 -20.91
C ARG A 237 -12.53 -22.21 -20.33
N ARG A 238 -11.60 -22.86 -19.63
CA ARG A 238 -11.78 -24.20 -19.03
C ARG A 238 -12.13 -24.14 -17.54
N SER A 239 -12.44 -22.96 -17.00
CA SER A 239 -12.77 -22.69 -15.59
C SER A 239 -11.57 -22.45 -14.66
N SER A 240 -10.38 -22.15 -15.21
CA SER A 240 -9.30 -21.59 -14.40
C SER A 240 -9.60 -20.14 -13.99
N ARG A 241 -8.84 -19.62 -13.01
CA ARG A 241 -8.93 -18.22 -12.55
C ARG A 241 -7.56 -17.62 -12.30
N ILE A 242 -7.43 -16.31 -12.51
CA ILE A 242 -6.19 -15.58 -12.26
C ILE A 242 -6.07 -15.31 -10.77
N VAL A 243 -5.01 -15.82 -10.13
CA VAL A 243 -4.76 -15.58 -8.69
C VAL A 243 -3.62 -14.60 -8.43
N THR A 244 -2.73 -14.44 -9.42
CA THR A 244 -1.61 -13.51 -9.38
C THR A 244 -1.44 -12.84 -10.74
N ALA A 245 -1.18 -11.53 -10.75
CA ALA A 245 -0.74 -10.79 -11.92
C ALA A 245 0.68 -10.26 -11.69
N TYR A 246 1.53 -10.29 -12.71
CA TYR A 246 2.91 -9.80 -12.58
C TYR A 246 3.05 -8.32 -12.92
N ARG A 247 2.03 -7.74 -13.55
CA ARG A 247 1.94 -6.31 -13.87
C ARG A 247 0.47 -5.86 -13.72
N PRO A 248 0.22 -4.59 -13.40
CA PRO A 248 -1.13 -4.03 -13.39
C PRO A 248 -1.79 -4.14 -14.78
N ASP A 249 -3.12 -4.18 -14.79
CA ASP A 249 -4.01 -4.25 -15.96
C ASP A 249 -3.85 -5.50 -16.85
N VAL A 250 -2.89 -6.38 -16.55
CA VAL A 250 -2.65 -7.58 -17.33
C VAL A 250 -3.71 -8.63 -17.06
N ALA A 251 -4.09 -8.85 -15.79
CA ALA A 251 -5.10 -9.84 -15.47
C ALA A 251 -6.46 -9.47 -16.08
N LEU A 252 -6.86 -8.20 -15.98
CA LEU A 252 -8.10 -7.70 -16.59
C LEU A 252 -8.07 -7.84 -18.12
N SER A 253 -6.96 -7.46 -18.76
CA SER A 253 -6.84 -7.61 -20.23
C SER A 253 -6.94 -9.08 -20.68
N VAL A 254 -6.29 -10.00 -19.96
CA VAL A 254 -6.34 -11.45 -20.26
C VAL A 254 -7.74 -12.00 -20.00
N PHE A 255 -8.39 -11.59 -18.91
CA PHE A 255 -9.74 -12.01 -18.56
C PHE A 255 -10.76 -11.53 -19.60
N ALA A 256 -10.71 -10.25 -19.99
CA ALA A 256 -11.58 -9.69 -21.01
C ALA A 256 -11.41 -10.39 -22.37
N GLU A 257 -10.17 -10.72 -22.77
CA GLU A 257 -9.89 -11.50 -23.99
C GLU A 257 -10.48 -12.91 -23.92
N ALA A 258 -10.43 -13.57 -22.77
CA ALA A 258 -11.05 -14.87 -22.57
C ALA A 258 -12.58 -14.82 -22.63
N ALA A 259 -13.19 -13.75 -22.09
CA ALA A 259 -14.63 -13.56 -22.07
C ALA A 259 -15.22 -13.15 -23.43
N ALA A 260 -14.50 -12.32 -24.20
CA ALA A 260 -14.97 -11.81 -25.50
C ALA A 260 -15.07 -12.89 -26.60
N GLU A 261 -14.35 -13.99 -26.46
CA GLU A 261 -14.33 -15.09 -27.44
C GLU A 261 -15.27 -16.26 -27.05
N CYS A 262 -16.09 -16.09 -26.03
CA CYS A 262 -17.13 -17.05 -25.66
C CYS A 262 -18.44 -16.68 -26.39
N PRO A 263 -18.94 -17.53 -27.31
CA PRO A 263 -20.15 -17.26 -28.09
C PRO A 263 -21.44 -17.27 -27.27
#